data_AF-A7RJA2-F1
#
_entry.id   AF-A7RJA2-F1
#
_cell.length_a   1.000
_cell.length_b   1.000
_cell.length_c   1.000
_cell.angle_alpha   90.00
_cell.angle_beta   90.00
_cell.angle_gamma   90.00
#
_symmetry.space_group_name_H-M   'P 1'
#
loop_
_entity.id
_entity.type
_entity.pdbx_description
1 polymer ?
#
loop_
_entity_poly.entity_id
_entity_poly.type
_entity_poly.pdbx_seq_one_letter_code
_entity_poly.pdbx_strand_id
1 'polypeptide(L)'
;VSDTFFVTMRPQSWMEYVWYGIYGWQLLWMIQAIAIQFHKFPAVLNSFVFLLFLSSTILTATWVVFLNRLMVTAACIVLFSAVFLTALALVLIYVRFNEYYDPEEHPACYFWGFQVLVFNGIACYVVWLIYHAMLILAAVLTYREDITEPTSTTVVLILMYVLVLVWFILENTVFLWSTRYTFSIYPTLVTAQVASALGNWDPRMRNSIILVMLIAMVCVIFVFRVVRVAVRLKRSRKTYS
;
A
#
# COMPACT_ATOMS: atom_id res chain seq x y z
N VAL A 1 -2.31 -20.72 -12.31
CA VAL A 1 -1.09 -19.92 -12.06
C VAL A 1 -0.43 -20.27 -10.72
N SER A 2 -1.18 -20.75 -9.71
CA SER A 2 -0.65 -21.05 -8.36
C SER A 2 0.44 -22.12 -8.31
N ASP A 3 0.51 -23.07 -9.24
CA ASP A 3 1.40 -24.23 -9.05
C ASP A 3 2.72 -24.14 -9.83
N THR A 4 2.87 -23.16 -10.73
CA THR A 4 4.03 -23.06 -11.62
C THR A 4 5.18 -22.19 -11.10
N PHE A 5 4.92 -21.21 -10.22
CA PHE A 5 5.96 -20.30 -9.69
C PHE A 5 5.97 -20.28 -8.17
N PHE A 6 6.53 -21.31 -7.55
CA PHE A 6 6.72 -21.39 -6.10
C PHE A 6 7.75 -20.37 -5.60
N VAL A 7 7.35 -19.60 -4.59
CA VAL A 7 8.19 -18.64 -3.88
C VAL A 7 7.81 -18.73 -2.41
N THR A 8 8.78 -18.84 -1.52
CA THR A 8 8.60 -19.00 -0.05
C THR A 8 7.81 -17.86 0.57
N MET A 9 7.82 -16.67 -0.04
CA MET A 9 7.06 -15.50 0.42
C MET A 9 5.57 -15.55 0.05
N ARG A 10 5.09 -16.56 -0.68
CA ARG A 10 3.70 -16.64 -1.14
C ARG A 10 2.72 -16.66 0.04
N PRO A 11 1.64 -15.85 0.03
CA PRO A 11 0.63 -15.90 1.08
C PRO A 11 -0.25 -17.14 0.94
N GLN A 12 -0.92 -17.52 2.03
CA GLN A 12 -1.98 -18.53 1.95
C GLN A 12 -3.10 -18.11 0.98
N SER A 13 -3.79 -19.09 0.39
CA SER A 13 -4.79 -18.90 -0.66
C SER A 13 -5.96 -17.99 -0.26
N TRP A 14 -6.37 -17.99 1.01
CA TRP A 14 -7.44 -17.09 1.49
C TRP A 14 -7.09 -15.61 1.30
N MET A 15 -5.81 -15.28 1.17
CA MET A 15 -5.37 -13.91 0.95
C MET A 15 -5.85 -13.35 -0.40
N GLU A 16 -6.24 -14.21 -1.34
CA GLU A 16 -6.88 -13.79 -2.59
C GLU A 16 -8.17 -12.99 -2.33
N TYR A 17 -8.90 -13.27 -1.24
CA TYR A 17 -10.13 -12.55 -0.90
C TYR A 17 -9.90 -11.09 -0.47
N VAL A 18 -8.68 -10.72 -0.09
CA VAL A 18 -8.34 -9.34 0.32
C VAL A 18 -8.49 -8.36 -0.84
N TRP A 19 -8.29 -8.82 -2.08
CA TRP A 19 -8.57 -8.03 -3.27
C TRP A 19 -10.00 -7.47 -3.31
N TYR A 20 -11.01 -8.27 -2.92
CA TYR A 20 -12.41 -7.81 -2.92
C TYR A 20 -12.63 -6.69 -1.91
N GLY A 21 -12.03 -6.78 -0.72
CA GLY A 21 -12.10 -5.72 0.28
C GLY A 21 -11.44 -4.43 -0.19
N ILE A 22 -10.27 -4.54 -0.83
CA ILE A 22 -9.54 -3.39 -1.37
C ILE A 22 -10.32 -2.74 -2.51
N TYR A 23 -10.87 -3.52 -3.44
CA TYR A 23 -11.70 -3.00 -4.53
C TYR A 23 -13.01 -2.38 -4.03
N GLY A 24 -13.63 -2.95 -2.99
CA GLY A 24 -14.75 -2.33 -2.31
C GLY A 24 -14.37 -0.96 -1.74
N TRP A 25 -13.19 -0.84 -1.12
CA TRP A 25 -12.67 0.45 -0.67
C TRP A 25 -12.37 1.39 -1.84
N GLN A 26 -11.88 0.88 -2.98
CA GLN A 26 -11.68 1.69 -4.18
C GLN A 26 -12.98 2.30 -4.69
N LEU A 27 -14.06 1.52 -4.69
CA LEU A 27 -15.39 2.01 -5.04
C LEU A 27 -15.88 3.10 -4.07
N LEU A 28 -15.68 2.90 -2.76
CA LEU A 28 -16.12 3.87 -1.74
C LEU A 28 -15.42 5.23 -1.88
N TRP A 29 -14.12 5.28 -2.15
CA TRP A 29 -13.45 6.57 -2.34
C TRP A 29 -13.86 7.25 -3.64
N MET A 30 -14.18 6.49 -4.71
CA MET A 30 -14.73 7.06 -5.94
C MET A 30 -16.11 7.66 -5.72
N ILE A 31 -16.97 7.01 -4.93
CA ILE A 31 -18.28 7.57 -4.54
C ILE A 31 -18.08 8.86 -3.75
N GLN A 32 -17.14 8.88 -2.80
CA GLN A 32 -16.78 10.10 -2.06
C GLN A 32 -16.29 11.20 -3.01
N ALA A 33 -15.47 10.85 -4.00
CA ALA A 33 -14.93 11.78 -4.98
C ALA A 33 -16.01 12.41 -5.88
N ILE A 34 -17.09 11.68 -6.16
CA ILE A 34 -18.26 12.20 -6.85
C ILE A 34 -19.08 13.10 -5.92
N ALA A 35 -19.31 12.66 -4.68
CA ALA A 35 -20.10 13.41 -3.69
C ALA A 35 -19.55 14.82 -3.42
N ILE A 36 -18.23 14.98 -3.39
CA ILE A 36 -17.58 16.28 -3.13
C ILE A 36 -17.74 17.29 -4.28
N GLN A 37 -17.93 16.83 -5.52
CA GLN A 37 -18.18 17.71 -6.66
C GLN A 37 -19.50 18.46 -6.52
N PHE A 38 -20.50 17.82 -5.91
CA PHE A 38 -21.81 18.43 -5.66
C PHE A 38 -21.82 19.44 -4.50
N HIS A 39 -20.77 19.48 -3.68
CA HIS A 39 -20.73 20.28 -2.44
C HIS A 39 -19.69 21.41 -2.48
N LYS A 40 -19.21 21.81 -3.67
CA LYS A 40 -18.20 22.88 -3.86
C LYS A 40 -16.94 22.69 -3.00
N PHE A 41 -16.54 21.45 -2.74
CA PHE A 41 -15.30 21.14 -2.05
C PHE A 41 -14.10 21.49 -2.96
N PRO A 42 -12.90 21.80 -2.41
CA PRO A 42 -11.76 22.17 -3.22
C PRO A 42 -11.39 21.05 -4.19
N ALA A 43 -10.88 21.42 -5.37
CA ALA A 43 -10.50 20.49 -6.44
C ALA A 43 -9.18 19.75 -6.11
N VAL A 44 -9.18 19.02 -4.99
CA VAL A 44 -8.11 18.12 -4.55
C VAL A 44 -8.02 16.92 -5.50
N LEU A 45 -9.16 16.38 -5.90
CA LEU A 45 -9.27 15.28 -6.88
C LEU A 45 -9.54 15.84 -8.27
N ASN A 46 -8.47 16.10 -9.02
CA ASN A 46 -8.57 16.60 -10.39
C ASN A 46 -8.61 15.45 -11.41
N SER A 47 -8.92 15.76 -12.67
CA SER A 47 -8.95 14.77 -13.76
C SER A 47 -7.63 14.01 -13.93
N PHE A 48 -6.50 14.65 -13.63
CA PHE A 48 -5.18 14.02 -13.73
C PHE A 48 -4.99 12.88 -12.71
N VAL A 49 -5.44 13.06 -11.47
CA VAL A 49 -5.43 12.00 -10.45
C VAL A 49 -6.29 10.80 -10.91
N PHE A 50 -7.46 11.05 -11.49
CA PHE A 50 -8.30 9.99 -12.03
C PHE A 50 -7.64 9.28 -13.22
N LEU A 51 -6.95 10.00 -14.11
CA LEU A 51 -6.22 9.40 -15.23
C LEU A 51 -5.06 8.50 -14.76
N LEU A 52 -4.33 8.91 -13.72
CA LEU A 52 -3.28 8.09 -13.10
C LEU A 52 -3.87 6.81 -12.48
N PHE A 53 -4.98 6.93 -11.75
CA PHE A 53 -5.64 5.79 -11.13
C PHE A 53 -6.24 4.83 -12.16
N LEU A 54 -6.88 5.35 -13.21
CA LEU A 54 -7.42 4.56 -14.30
C LEU A 54 -6.31 3.80 -15.04
N SER A 55 -5.22 4.48 -15.38
CA SER A 55 -4.04 3.88 -16.00
C SER A 55 -3.46 2.76 -15.13
N SER A 56 -3.34 2.99 -13.82
CA SER A 56 -2.91 1.96 -12.87
C SER A 56 -3.84 0.74 -12.83
N THR A 57 -5.16 0.98 -12.86
CA THR A 57 -6.16 -0.09 -12.86
C THR A 57 -6.05 -0.95 -14.14
N ILE A 58 -5.86 -0.32 -15.30
CA ILE A 58 -5.64 -1.01 -16.58
C ILE A 58 -4.35 -1.85 -16.52
N LEU A 59 -3.26 -1.31 -15.97
CA LEU A 59 -2.02 -2.05 -15.81
C LEU A 59 -2.17 -3.24 -14.84
N THR A 60 -2.96 -3.07 -13.77
CA THR A 60 -3.26 -4.14 -12.80
C THR A 60 -4.09 -5.25 -13.44
N ALA A 61 -5.05 -4.93 -14.31
CA ALA A 61 -5.77 -5.93 -15.10
C ALA A 61 -4.84 -6.62 -16.12
N THR A 62 -3.94 -5.86 -16.75
CA THR A 62 -2.95 -6.37 -17.72
C THR A 62 -1.99 -7.35 -17.06
N TRP A 63 -1.57 -7.10 -15.82
CA TRP A 63 -0.75 -8.00 -15.03
C TRP A 63 -1.34 -9.41 -14.94
N VAL A 64 -2.65 -9.53 -14.66
CA VAL A 64 -3.35 -10.82 -14.61
C VAL A 64 -3.30 -11.54 -15.96
N VAL A 65 -3.53 -10.80 -17.05
CA VAL A 65 -3.46 -11.35 -18.41
C VAL A 65 -2.06 -11.87 -18.75
N PHE A 66 -1.01 -11.11 -18.42
CA PHE A 66 0.38 -11.51 -18.65
C PHE A 66 0.78 -12.73 -17.81
N LEU A 67 0.33 -12.79 -16.55
CA LEU A 67 0.53 -13.97 -15.71
C LEU A 67 -0.13 -15.23 -16.28
N ASN A 68 -1.37 -15.11 -16.79
CA ASN A 68 -2.06 -16.22 -17.44
C ASN A 68 -1.34 -16.72 -18.69
N ARG A 69 -0.58 -15.84 -19.37
CA ARG A 69 0.27 -16.19 -20.51
C ARG A 69 1.71 -16.54 -20.13
N LEU A 70 2.00 -16.72 -18.84
CA LEU A 70 3.33 -17.03 -18.30
C LEU A 70 4.41 -15.99 -18.66
N MET A 71 4.02 -14.76 -19.00
CA MET A 71 4.92 -13.66 -19.32
C MET A 71 5.37 -12.94 -18.04
N VAL A 72 6.10 -13.65 -17.17
CA VAL A 72 6.43 -13.20 -15.79
C VAL A 72 7.20 -11.87 -15.76
N THR A 73 8.18 -11.68 -16.66
CA THR A 73 8.95 -10.42 -16.75
C THR A 73 8.05 -9.24 -17.13
N ALA A 74 7.19 -9.42 -18.14
CA ALA A 74 6.24 -8.39 -18.55
C ALA A 74 5.24 -8.07 -17.44
N ALA A 75 4.73 -9.11 -16.75
CA ALA A 75 3.85 -8.99 -15.59
C ALA A 75 4.50 -8.17 -14.47
N CYS A 76 5.81 -8.38 -14.22
CA CYS A 76 6.58 -7.61 -13.25
C CYS A 76 6.63 -6.11 -13.64
N ILE A 77 7.00 -5.80 -14.88
CA ILE A 77 7.12 -4.41 -15.36
C ILE A 77 5.80 -3.65 -15.25
N VAL A 78 4.68 -4.25 -15.69
CA VAL A 78 3.38 -3.58 -15.63
C VAL A 78 2.91 -3.37 -14.20
N LEU A 79 3.21 -4.30 -13.28
CA LEU A 79 2.80 -4.18 -11.89
C LEU A 79 3.61 -3.10 -11.14
N PHE A 80 4.93 -3.01 -11.37
CA PHE A 80 5.73 -1.88 -10.86
C PHE A 80 5.28 -0.54 -11.44
N SER A 81 4.88 -0.52 -12.72
CA SER A 81 4.30 0.67 -13.35
C SER A 81 2.96 1.07 -12.70
N ALA A 82 2.10 0.09 -12.38
CA ALA A 82 0.86 0.33 -11.64
C ALA A 82 1.12 0.89 -10.24
N VAL A 83 2.10 0.33 -9.51
CA VAL A 83 2.56 0.86 -8.21
C VAL A 83 2.97 2.32 -8.36
N PHE A 84 3.83 2.64 -9.32
CA PHE A 84 4.32 4.00 -9.54
C PHE A 84 3.19 4.99 -9.80
N LEU A 85 2.26 4.68 -10.72
CA LEU A 85 1.14 5.56 -11.03
C LEU A 85 0.21 5.78 -9.83
N THR A 86 -0.07 4.72 -9.06
CA THR A 86 -0.95 4.82 -7.88
C THR A 86 -0.29 5.59 -6.74
N ALA A 87 1.00 5.37 -6.51
CA ALA A 87 1.77 6.10 -5.52
C ALA A 87 1.91 7.58 -5.90
N LEU A 88 2.13 7.89 -7.19
CA LEU A 88 2.14 9.26 -7.69
C LEU A 88 0.78 9.94 -7.48
N ALA A 89 -0.32 9.25 -7.80
CA ALA A 89 -1.66 9.75 -7.50
C ALA A 89 -1.83 10.06 -6.01
N LEU A 90 -1.43 9.15 -5.11
CA LEU A 90 -1.51 9.38 -3.67
C LEU A 90 -0.72 10.63 -3.21
N VAL A 91 0.52 10.78 -3.69
CA VAL A 91 1.36 11.94 -3.37
C VAL A 91 0.74 13.24 -3.88
N LEU A 92 0.19 13.25 -5.09
CA LEU A 92 -0.49 14.43 -5.64
C LEU A 92 -1.72 14.82 -4.82
N ILE A 93 -2.51 13.85 -4.36
CA ILE A 93 -3.66 14.13 -3.49
C ILE A 93 -3.16 14.69 -2.15
N TYR A 94 -2.08 14.15 -1.57
CA TYR A 94 -1.50 14.69 -0.33
C TYR A 94 -1.03 16.14 -0.45
N VAL A 95 -0.35 16.49 -1.54
CA VAL A 95 0.14 17.84 -1.79
C VAL A 95 -1.03 18.80 -1.99
N ARG A 96 -1.98 18.44 -2.88
CA ARG A 96 -3.14 19.29 -3.17
C ARG A 96 -4.05 19.46 -1.96
N PHE A 97 -4.24 18.41 -1.15
CA PHE A 97 -5.03 18.51 0.07
C PHE A 97 -4.38 19.50 1.06
N ASN A 98 -3.05 19.50 1.18
CA ASN A 98 -2.35 20.45 2.04
C ASN A 98 -2.35 21.89 1.51
N GLU A 99 -2.48 22.08 0.19
CA GLU A 99 -2.54 23.39 -0.44
C GLU A 99 -3.95 24.01 -0.42
N TYR A 100 -4.99 23.21 -0.68
CA TYR A 100 -6.34 23.73 -0.93
C TYR A 100 -7.36 23.48 0.18
N TYR A 101 -7.09 22.60 1.14
CA TYR A 101 -8.07 22.31 2.19
C TYR A 101 -8.00 23.35 3.31
N ASP A 102 -9.06 24.14 3.45
CA ASP A 102 -9.28 25.00 4.62
C ASP A 102 -10.25 24.33 5.62
N PRO A 103 -9.84 24.09 6.88
CA PRO A 103 -10.71 23.57 7.93
C PRO A 103 -11.89 24.48 8.30
N GLU A 104 -11.78 25.80 8.09
CA GLU A 104 -12.82 26.77 8.47
C GLU A 104 -13.96 26.83 7.45
N GLU A 105 -13.66 26.57 6.17
CA GLU A 105 -14.63 26.65 5.08
C GLU A 105 -15.41 25.34 4.84
N HIS A 106 -14.95 24.23 5.43
CA HIS A 106 -15.46 22.90 5.08
C HIS A 106 -15.89 22.05 6.28
N PRO A 107 -17.08 21.40 6.21
CA PRO A 107 -17.54 20.51 7.26
C PRO A 107 -16.57 19.37 7.56
N ALA A 108 -16.42 19.04 8.84
CA ALA A 108 -15.56 17.95 9.31
C ALA A 108 -15.91 16.57 8.69
N CYS A 109 -17.15 16.38 8.23
CA CYS A 109 -17.56 15.15 7.53
C CYS A 109 -16.70 14.89 6.28
N TYR A 110 -16.48 15.91 5.44
CA TYR A 110 -15.68 15.75 4.21
C TYR A 110 -14.21 15.53 4.51
N PHE A 111 -13.69 16.17 5.56
CA PHE A 111 -12.35 15.91 6.07
C PHE A 111 -12.17 14.43 6.40
N TRP A 112 -13.04 13.87 7.25
CA TRP A 112 -12.96 12.46 7.64
C TRP A 112 -13.20 11.52 6.45
N GLY A 113 -14.09 11.87 5.52
CA GLY A 113 -14.26 11.16 4.26
C GLY A 113 -12.95 11.06 3.46
N PHE A 114 -12.20 12.16 3.34
CA PHE A 114 -10.89 12.16 2.69
C PHE A 114 -9.87 11.30 3.43
N GLN A 115 -9.77 11.45 4.75
CA GLN A 115 -8.81 10.69 5.55
C GLN A 115 -9.11 9.18 5.47
N VAL A 116 -10.35 8.77 5.77
CA VAL A 116 -10.73 7.35 5.91
C VAL A 116 -10.93 6.68 4.55
N LEU A 117 -11.60 7.33 3.61
CA LEU A 117 -11.91 6.69 2.32
C LEU A 117 -10.78 6.90 1.31
N VAL A 118 -10.37 8.14 1.06
CA VAL A 118 -9.44 8.47 -0.02
C VAL A 118 -8.00 8.09 0.34
N PHE A 119 -7.44 8.68 1.39
CA PHE A 119 -6.03 8.45 1.75
C PHE A 119 -5.79 7.01 2.19
N ASN A 120 -6.56 6.50 3.14
CA ASN A 120 -6.37 5.13 3.61
C ASN A 120 -6.71 4.09 2.52
N GLY A 121 -7.73 4.34 1.69
CA GLY A 121 -8.11 3.43 0.61
C GLY A 121 -7.04 3.32 -0.48
N ILE A 122 -6.52 4.45 -0.96
CA ILE A 122 -5.46 4.46 -1.98
C ILE A 122 -4.14 3.95 -1.38
N ALA A 123 -3.78 4.35 -0.15
CA ALA A 123 -2.55 3.88 0.49
C ALA A 123 -2.56 2.36 0.75
N CYS A 124 -3.71 1.81 1.17
CA CYS A 124 -3.90 0.36 1.30
C CYS A 124 -3.65 -0.34 -0.05
N TYR A 125 -4.22 0.21 -1.12
CA TYR A 125 -4.04 -0.33 -2.47
C TYR A 125 -2.59 -0.27 -2.96
N VAL A 126 -1.87 0.84 -2.72
CA VAL A 126 -0.45 0.97 -3.06
C VAL A 126 0.39 -0.10 -2.36
N VAL A 127 0.20 -0.30 -1.05
CA VAL A 127 0.93 -1.32 -0.29
C VAL A 127 0.63 -2.72 -0.81
N TRP A 128 -0.62 -2.98 -1.15
CA TRP A 128 -1.05 -4.24 -1.73
C TRP A 128 -0.37 -4.53 -3.08
N LEU A 129 -0.34 -3.52 -3.96
CA LEU A 129 0.36 -3.62 -5.24
C LEU A 129 1.87 -3.80 -5.06
N ILE A 130 2.50 -3.10 -4.11
CA ILE A 130 3.94 -3.29 -3.79
C ILE A 130 4.19 -4.73 -3.36
N TYR A 131 3.37 -5.27 -2.47
CA TYR A 131 3.52 -6.65 -2.01
C TYR A 131 3.44 -7.65 -3.17
N HIS A 132 2.46 -7.50 -4.08
CA HIS A 132 2.38 -8.34 -5.28
C HIS A 132 3.55 -8.09 -6.27
N ALA A 133 4.02 -6.86 -6.41
CA ALA A 133 5.18 -6.50 -7.24
C ALA A 133 6.47 -7.18 -6.72
N MET A 134 6.61 -7.26 -5.41
CA MET A 134 7.71 -7.96 -4.73
C MET A 134 7.62 -9.48 -4.95
N LEU A 135 6.42 -10.08 -4.86
CA LEU A 135 6.23 -11.50 -5.16
C LEU A 135 6.58 -11.84 -6.61
N ILE A 136 6.11 -11.03 -7.57
CA ILE A 136 6.41 -11.28 -8.98
C ILE A 136 7.89 -11.04 -9.30
N LEU A 137 8.54 -10.09 -8.62
CA LEU A 137 9.98 -9.88 -8.72
C LEU A 137 10.76 -11.12 -8.26
N ALA A 138 10.40 -11.70 -7.10
CA ALA A 138 11.01 -12.93 -6.63
C ALA A 138 10.83 -14.08 -7.64
N ALA A 139 9.66 -14.16 -8.29
CA ALA A 139 9.42 -15.13 -9.35
C ALA A 139 10.29 -14.86 -10.60
N VAL A 140 10.45 -13.60 -11.03
CA VAL A 140 11.35 -13.27 -12.15
C VAL A 140 12.79 -13.68 -11.83
N LEU A 141 13.30 -13.30 -10.65
CA LEU A 141 14.66 -13.66 -10.24
C LEU A 141 14.87 -15.18 -10.22
N THR A 142 13.87 -15.93 -9.72
CA THR A 142 13.97 -17.39 -9.58
C THR A 142 13.85 -18.13 -10.90
N TYR A 143 12.93 -17.72 -11.77
CA TYR A 143 12.51 -18.51 -12.94
C TYR A 143 13.02 -17.96 -14.28
N ARG A 144 13.62 -16.76 -14.30
CA ARG A 144 14.19 -16.15 -15.52
C ARG A 144 15.68 -15.86 -15.41
N GLU A 145 16.17 -15.56 -14.21
CA GLU A 145 17.58 -15.21 -13.96
C GLU A 145 18.38 -16.35 -13.29
N ASP A 146 17.80 -17.55 -13.18
CA ASP A 146 18.39 -18.75 -12.56
C ASP A 146 18.95 -18.54 -11.13
N ILE A 147 18.44 -17.54 -10.41
CA ILE A 147 18.80 -17.30 -9.01
C ILE A 147 18.05 -18.30 -8.14
N THR A 148 18.76 -18.94 -7.21
CA THR A 148 18.11 -19.86 -6.25
C THR A 148 16.96 -19.18 -5.51
N GLU A 149 15.82 -19.87 -5.40
CA GLU A 149 14.61 -19.33 -4.74
C GLU A 149 14.89 -18.72 -3.37
N PRO A 150 15.69 -19.37 -2.48
CA PRO A 150 15.94 -18.79 -1.17
C PRO A 150 16.67 -17.45 -1.24
N THR A 151 17.53 -17.27 -2.24
CA THR A 151 18.28 -16.03 -2.46
C THR A 151 17.37 -14.95 -3.06
N SER A 152 16.56 -15.28 -4.05
CA SER A 152 15.55 -14.37 -4.63
C SER A 152 14.61 -13.81 -3.56
N THR A 153 14.09 -14.69 -2.70
CA THR A 153 13.22 -14.30 -1.58
C THR A 153 13.97 -13.43 -0.56
N THR A 154 15.23 -13.75 -0.24
CA THR A 154 16.05 -12.89 0.64
C THR A 154 16.18 -11.47 0.06
N VAL A 155 16.50 -11.33 -1.22
CA VAL A 155 16.64 -10.03 -1.90
C VAL A 155 15.35 -9.22 -1.77
N VAL A 156 14.20 -9.83 -2.08
CA VAL A 156 12.91 -9.16 -2.05
C VAL A 156 12.50 -8.75 -0.63
N LEU A 157 12.73 -9.60 0.37
CA LEU A 157 12.45 -9.24 1.77
C LEU A 157 13.32 -8.08 2.26
N ILE A 158 14.59 -8.02 1.85
CA ILE A 158 15.48 -6.88 2.15
C ILE A 158 14.97 -5.61 1.47
N LEU A 159 14.57 -5.68 0.20
CA LEU A 159 13.98 -4.54 -0.50
C LEU A 159 12.72 -4.03 0.20
N MET A 160 11.86 -4.92 0.69
CA MET A 160 10.70 -4.53 1.49
C MET A 160 11.10 -3.85 2.80
N TYR A 161 12.13 -4.33 3.48
CA TYR A 161 12.66 -3.69 4.70
C TYR A 161 13.11 -2.25 4.43
N VAL A 162 13.86 -2.05 3.34
CA VAL A 162 14.32 -0.73 2.90
C VAL A 162 13.12 0.17 2.56
N LEU A 163 12.12 -0.34 1.83
CA LEU A 163 10.92 0.43 1.49
C LEU A 163 10.13 0.89 2.74
N VAL A 164 10.01 0.03 3.75
CA VAL A 164 9.37 0.37 5.03
C VAL A 164 10.13 1.49 5.74
N LEU A 165 11.47 1.41 5.78
CA LEU A 165 12.31 2.46 6.37
C LEU A 165 12.19 3.79 5.63
N VAL A 166 12.28 3.75 4.30
CA VAL A 166 12.13 4.95 3.46
C VAL A 166 10.76 5.57 3.67
N TRP A 167 9.69 4.76 3.68
CA TRP A 167 8.35 5.25 3.96
C TRP A 167 8.26 5.87 5.36
N PHE A 168 8.80 5.20 6.38
CA PHE A 168 8.81 5.73 7.74
C PHE A 168 9.53 7.08 7.83
N ILE A 169 10.67 7.25 7.14
CA ILE A 169 11.37 8.53 7.08
C ILE A 169 10.49 9.58 6.40
N LEU A 170 9.98 9.31 5.19
CA LEU A 170 9.14 10.24 4.42
C LEU A 170 7.87 10.66 5.17
N GLU A 171 7.23 9.72 5.86
CA GLU A 171 6.06 9.94 6.70
C GLU A 171 6.36 10.90 7.86
N ASN A 172 7.56 10.82 8.43
CA ASN A 172 7.96 11.62 9.59
C ASN A 172 8.65 12.95 9.24
N THR A 173 9.08 13.14 8.00
CA THR A 173 9.77 14.35 7.55
C THR A 173 8.95 15.15 6.53
N VAL A 174 8.60 14.54 5.40
CA VAL A 174 8.01 15.22 4.24
C VAL A 174 6.49 15.32 4.35
N PHE A 175 5.81 14.23 4.68
CA PHE A 175 4.34 14.15 4.59
C PHE A 175 3.62 14.30 5.93
N LEU A 176 4.25 14.91 6.93
CA LEU A 176 3.82 14.91 8.34
C LEU A 176 2.35 15.30 8.56
N TRP A 177 1.81 16.22 7.76
CA TRP A 177 0.43 16.69 7.87
C TRP A 177 -0.54 15.76 7.15
N SER A 178 -0.26 15.43 5.88
CA SER A 178 -1.14 14.63 5.04
C SER A 178 -1.18 13.15 5.42
N THR A 179 -0.12 12.60 6.00
CA THR A 179 -0.11 11.21 6.49
C THR A 179 -0.62 11.09 7.92
N ARG A 180 -1.07 12.16 8.58
CA ARG A 180 -1.41 12.11 10.01
C ARG A 180 -2.44 11.04 10.35
N TYR A 181 -3.39 10.78 9.45
CA TYR A 181 -4.45 9.78 9.63
C TYR A 181 -4.39 8.61 8.64
N THR A 182 -3.34 8.49 7.81
CA THR A 182 -3.19 7.39 6.83
C THR A 182 -2.58 6.13 7.46
N PHE A 183 -3.29 5.47 8.37
CA PHE A 183 -2.77 4.33 9.11
C PHE A 183 -2.76 3.01 8.31
N SER A 184 -3.55 2.88 7.25
CA SER A 184 -3.80 1.61 6.53
C SER A 184 -2.55 0.92 5.98
N ILE A 185 -1.47 1.66 5.75
CA ILE A 185 -0.20 1.15 5.22
C ILE A 185 0.34 -0.02 6.07
N TYR A 186 0.46 0.19 7.38
CA TYR A 186 1.08 -0.81 8.26
C TYR A 186 0.19 -2.03 8.50
N PRO A 187 -1.11 -1.91 8.82
CA PRO A 187 -2.00 -3.07 8.94
C PRO A 187 -2.06 -3.91 7.67
N THR A 188 -2.14 -3.28 6.49
CA THR A 188 -2.14 -4.02 5.21
C THR A 188 -0.85 -4.80 5.03
N LEU A 189 0.30 -4.17 5.32
CA LEU A 189 1.60 -4.81 5.21
C LEU A 189 1.78 -5.97 6.21
N VAL A 190 1.38 -5.78 7.47
CA VAL A 190 1.39 -6.83 8.50
C VAL A 190 0.51 -7.99 8.07
N THR A 191 -0.71 -7.73 7.60
CA THR A 191 -1.65 -8.79 7.19
C THR A 191 -1.07 -9.63 6.05
N ALA A 192 -0.49 -8.98 5.04
CA ALA A 192 0.15 -9.66 3.90
C ALA A 192 1.32 -10.57 4.33
N GLN A 193 2.20 -10.04 5.18
CA GLN A 193 3.37 -10.77 5.64
C GLN A 193 3.01 -11.89 6.62
N VAL A 194 2.04 -11.67 7.51
CA VAL A 194 1.52 -12.71 8.42
C VAL A 194 0.90 -13.85 7.62
N ALA A 195 0.10 -13.56 6.59
CA ALA A 195 -0.46 -14.60 5.71
C ALA A 195 0.64 -15.40 4.99
N SER A 196 1.76 -14.76 4.67
CA SER A 196 2.95 -15.41 4.09
C SER A 196 3.66 -16.31 5.11
N ALA A 197 3.81 -15.83 6.35
CA ALA A 197 4.44 -16.58 7.43
C ALA A 197 3.61 -17.81 7.81
N LEU A 198 2.29 -17.67 7.95
CA LEU A 198 1.39 -18.79 8.26
C LEU A 198 1.41 -19.89 7.17
N GLY A 199 1.71 -19.54 5.92
CA GLY A 199 1.81 -20.50 4.82
C GLY A 199 3.14 -21.24 4.75
N ASN A 200 4.25 -20.61 5.17
CA ASN A 200 5.61 -21.07 4.86
C ASN A 200 6.58 -20.95 6.04
N TRP A 201 6.07 -21.03 7.28
CA TRP A 201 6.92 -20.94 8.46
C TRP A 201 7.72 -22.22 8.67
N ASP A 202 9.05 -22.08 8.62
CA ASP A 202 10.00 -23.09 9.09
C ASP A 202 11.11 -22.38 9.87
N PRO A 203 11.29 -22.67 11.18
CA PRO A 203 12.34 -22.04 11.99
C PRO A 203 13.77 -22.36 11.53
N ARG A 204 13.96 -23.37 10.67
CA ARG A 204 15.26 -23.74 10.08
C ARG A 204 15.58 -22.92 8.82
N MET A 205 14.58 -22.28 8.22
CA MET A 205 14.73 -21.52 6.99
C MET A 205 15.04 -20.05 7.27
N ARG A 206 16.15 -19.57 6.69
CA ARG A 206 16.60 -18.16 6.78
C ARG A 206 15.49 -17.17 6.42
N ASN A 207 14.76 -17.43 5.33
CA ASN A 207 13.74 -16.51 4.83
C ASN A 207 12.54 -16.38 5.76
N SER A 208 12.14 -17.46 6.43
CA SER A 208 11.07 -17.43 7.42
C SER A 208 11.47 -16.55 8.62
N ILE A 209 12.72 -16.66 9.08
CA ILE A 209 13.27 -15.79 10.14
C ILE A 209 13.27 -14.31 9.71
N ILE A 210 13.79 -14.00 8.51
CA ILE A 210 13.81 -12.63 7.98
C ILE A 210 12.39 -12.06 7.85
N LEU A 211 11.44 -12.86 7.37
CA LEU A 211 10.03 -12.46 7.25
C LEU A 211 9.43 -12.11 8.62
N VAL A 212 9.66 -12.92 9.65
CA VAL A 212 9.16 -12.61 11.00
C VAL A 212 9.84 -11.39 11.61
N MET A 213 11.14 -11.17 11.35
CA MET A 213 11.83 -9.94 11.75
C MET A 213 11.22 -8.71 11.08
N LEU A 214 10.87 -8.78 9.79
CA LEU A 214 10.18 -7.71 9.07
C LEU A 214 8.79 -7.44 9.67
N ILE A 215 8.01 -8.48 9.98
CA ILE A 215 6.71 -8.34 10.65
C ILE A 215 6.87 -7.62 12.00
N ALA A 216 7.82 -8.08 12.83
CA ALA A 216 8.08 -7.49 14.14
C ALA A 216 8.46 -6.01 14.02
N MET A 217 9.33 -5.66 13.08
CA MET A 217 9.72 -4.28 12.80
C MET A 217 8.53 -3.42 12.37
N VAL A 218 7.71 -3.90 11.43
CA VAL A 218 6.51 -3.18 10.97
C VAL A 218 5.52 -2.97 12.12
N CYS A 219 5.33 -3.97 12.99
CA CYS A 219 4.50 -3.86 14.19
C CYS A 219 5.04 -2.81 15.18
N VAL A 220 6.35 -2.77 15.44
CA VAL A 220 6.96 -1.76 16.31
C VAL A 220 6.75 -0.35 15.75
N ILE A 221 6.97 -0.17 14.44
CA ILE A 221 6.73 1.11 13.77
C ILE A 221 5.26 1.52 13.86
N PHE A 222 4.34 0.57 13.66
CA PHE A 222 2.91 0.82 13.76
C PHE A 222 2.49 1.26 15.17
N VAL A 223 2.96 0.55 16.21
CA VAL A 223 2.70 0.92 17.61
C VAL A 223 3.26 2.31 17.91
N PHE A 224 4.50 2.59 17.51
CA PHE A 224 5.09 3.92 17.67
C PHE A 224 4.24 5.01 17.01
N ARG A 225 3.71 4.75 15.81
CA ARG A 225 2.82 5.68 15.12
C ARG A 225 1.51 5.90 15.87
N VAL A 226 0.84 4.83 16.30
CA VAL A 226 -0.41 4.92 17.07
C VAL A 226 -0.21 5.74 18.34
N VAL A 227 0.88 5.49 19.08
CA VAL A 227 1.25 6.27 20.27
C VAL A 227 1.47 7.74 19.93
N ARG A 228 2.21 8.06 18.85
CA ARG A 228 2.44 9.45 18.43
C ARG A 228 1.17 10.17 18.04
N VAL A 229 0.28 9.52 17.31
CA VAL A 229 -1.02 10.09 16.92
C VAL A 229 -1.87 10.34 18.17
N ALA A 230 -1.96 9.36 19.09
CA ALA A 230 -2.70 9.49 20.35
C ALA A 230 -2.17 10.64 21.24
N VAL A 231 -0.85 10.74 21.40
CA VAL A 231 -0.20 11.82 22.19
C VAL A 231 -0.50 13.19 21.58
N ARG A 232 -0.42 13.32 20.25
CA ARG A 232 -0.72 14.59 19.57
C ARG A 232 -2.20 14.97 19.69
N LEU A 233 -3.12 14.02 19.53
CA LEU A 233 -4.55 14.27 19.71
C LEU A 233 -4.87 14.74 21.14
N LYS A 234 -4.25 14.12 22.16
CA LYS A 234 -4.38 14.53 23.56
C LYS A 234 -3.85 15.95 23.81
N ARG A 235 -2.73 16.33 23.19
CA ARG A 235 -2.19 17.71 23.27
C ARG A 235 -3.13 18.72 22.63
N SER A 236 -3.65 18.45 21.42
CA SER A 236 -4.58 19.35 20.75
C SER A 236 -5.86 19.58 21.56
N ARG A 237 -6.42 18.56 22.21
CA ARG A 237 -7.60 18.74 23.09
C ARG A 237 -7.33 19.61 24.33
N LYS A 238 -6.10 19.60 24.87
CA LYS A 238 -5.72 20.42 26.04
C LYS A 238 -5.56 21.91 25.75
N THR A 239 -5.41 22.31 24.48
CA THR A 239 -5.23 23.71 24.10
C THR A 239 -6.56 24.46 23.92
N TYR A 240 -7.68 23.72 23.84
CA TYR A 240 -9.04 24.26 23.69
C TYR A 240 -9.93 24.03 24.92
N SER A 241 -9.31 23.69 26.05
CA SER A 241 -9.92 23.56 27.39
C SER A 241 -9.23 24.53 28.33
#